data_AF-A0A4Y2RBV4-F1
#
_entry.id   AF-A0A4Y2RBV4-F1
#
_cell.length_a   1.000
_cell.length_b   1.000
_cell.length_c   1.000
_cell.angle_alpha   90.00
_cell.angle_beta   90.00
_cell.angle_gamma   90.00
#
_symmetry.space_group_name_H-M   'P 1'
#
loop_
_entity.id
_entity.type
_entity.pdbx_description
1 polymer ?
#
loop_
_entity_poly.entity_id
_entity_poly.type
_entity_poly.pdbx_seq_one_letter_code
_entity_poly.pdbx_strand_id
1 'polypeptide(L)'
;MILASKEYYEESAKEWLNMIINERKESEENERRNEEIQNAERKRQEEIAERKHQEEIQMEERRRREEYEERKRKDEMEFELPKIRLEQKELFAAKSVLTCRECNETGYKAINCAAKESKYSSDESLSVRRVGENSEESNSYLKKAKLNNCDNVQVIIDTGSSCCLLKISVAQKFKLKLEPAVNKLYGFGNQKMPALTSIGRTKVDIEVDNVKAESMSLYVAPDGAQSVDLIIRRT
;
A
#
# COMPACT_ATOMS: atom_id res chain seq x y z
N MET A 1 -51.23 -22.29 86.50
CA MET A 1 -49.94 -22.62 85.85
C MET A 1 -50.13 -23.19 84.45
N ILE A 2 -51.06 -24.14 84.24
CA ILE A 2 -51.31 -24.77 82.91
C ILE A 2 -51.77 -23.78 81.82
N LEU A 3 -52.61 -22.78 82.15
CA LEU A 3 -53.13 -21.81 81.17
C LEU A 3 -52.04 -20.89 80.60
N ALA A 4 -51.15 -20.39 81.46
CA ALA A 4 -50.05 -19.51 81.06
C ALA A 4 -49.03 -20.20 80.13
N SER A 5 -48.81 -21.51 80.30
CA SER A 5 -47.96 -22.28 79.38
C SER A 5 -48.59 -22.42 77.99
N LYS A 6 -49.92 -22.59 77.90
CA LYS A 6 -50.61 -22.73 76.61
C LYS A 6 -50.55 -21.44 75.78
N GLU A 7 -50.72 -20.28 76.43
CA GLU A 7 -50.60 -18.96 75.78
C GLU A 7 -49.17 -18.74 75.26
N TYR A 8 -48.14 -19.09 76.04
CA TYR A 8 -46.74 -19.01 75.62
C TYR A 8 -46.43 -19.87 74.38
N TYR A 9 -46.91 -21.12 74.33
CA TYR A 9 -46.71 -21.98 73.16
C TYR A 9 -47.48 -21.47 71.92
N GLU A 10 -48.64 -20.85 72.11
CA GLU A 10 -49.42 -20.28 71.02
C GLU A 10 -48.76 -19.02 70.42
N GLU A 11 -48.21 -18.15 71.26
CA GLU A 11 -47.42 -16.98 70.83
C GLU A 11 -46.13 -17.41 70.13
N SER A 12 -45.40 -18.37 70.71
CA SER A 12 -44.18 -18.93 70.09
C SER A 12 -44.46 -19.56 68.72
N ALA A 13 -45.60 -20.24 68.55
CA ALA A 13 -46.01 -20.82 67.28
C ALA A 13 -46.39 -19.76 66.22
N LYS A 14 -47.01 -18.65 66.65
CA LYS A 14 -47.35 -17.52 65.77
C LYS A 14 -46.09 -16.82 65.26
N GLU A 15 -45.10 -16.60 66.12
CA GLU A 15 -43.82 -16.01 65.75
C GLU A 15 -43.07 -16.89 64.74
N TRP A 16 -43.01 -18.20 64.99
CA TRP A 16 -42.37 -19.15 64.08
C TRP A 16 -43.06 -19.22 62.71
N LEU A 17 -44.40 -19.20 62.68
CA LEU A 17 -45.16 -19.18 61.43
C LEU A 17 -44.93 -17.87 60.65
N ASN A 18 -44.87 -16.72 61.35
CA ASN A 18 -44.57 -15.43 60.73
C ASN A 18 -43.18 -15.39 60.09
N MET A 19 -42.18 -15.98 60.77
CA MET A 19 -40.82 -16.11 60.23
C MET A 19 -40.82 -16.91 58.92
N ILE A 20 -41.48 -18.06 58.89
CA ILE A 20 -41.58 -18.90 57.67
C ILE A 20 -42.29 -18.17 56.53
N ILE A 21 -43.36 -17.43 56.83
CA ILE A 21 -44.08 -16.64 55.84
C ILE A 21 -43.16 -15.54 55.29
N ASN A 22 -42.37 -14.89 56.15
CA ASN A 22 -41.44 -13.85 55.72
C ASN A 22 -40.31 -14.41 54.85
N GLU A 23 -39.69 -15.52 55.25
CA GLU A 23 -38.65 -16.20 54.47
C GLU A 23 -39.17 -16.63 53.09
N ARG A 24 -40.40 -17.16 53.02
CA ARG A 24 -41.02 -17.52 51.75
C ARG A 24 -41.23 -16.30 50.85
N LYS A 25 -41.76 -15.20 51.41
CA LYS A 25 -41.95 -13.95 50.66
C LYS A 25 -40.63 -13.38 50.14
N GLU A 26 -39.58 -13.39 50.95
CA GLU A 26 -38.24 -12.95 50.53
C GLU A 26 -37.67 -13.84 49.43
N SER A 27 -37.88 -15.16 49.51
CA SER A 27 -37.46 -16.09 48.47
C SER A 27 -38.19 -15.84 47.13
N GLU A 28 -39.50 -15.63 47.16
CA GLU A 28 -40.31 -15.31 45.97
C GLU A 28 -39.93 -13.93 45.37
N GLU A 29 -39.57 -12.95 46.20
CA GLU A 29 -39.05 -11.67 45.74
C GLU A 29 -37.65 -11.77 45.14
N ASN A 30 -36.78 -12.60 45.72
CA ASN A 30 -35.45 -12.89 45.17
C ASN A 30 -35.53 -13.57 43.80
N GLU A 31 -36.46 -14.51 43.64
CA GLU A 31 -36.71 -15.18 42.37
C GLU A 31 -37.15 -14.17 41.29
N ARG A 32 -38.14 -13.32 41.60
CA ARG A 32 -38.58 -12.25 40.68
C ARG A 32 -37.46 -11.29 40.29
N ARG A 33 -36.64 -10.85 41.26
CA ARG A 33 -35.49 -9.98 40.97
C ARG A 33 -34.47 -10.68 40.06
N ASN A 34 -34.22 -11.96 40.27
CA ASN A 34 -33.30 -12.73 39.43
C ASN A 34 -33.83 -12.89 37.99
N GLU A 35 -35.12 -13.15 37.82
CA GLU A 35 -35.76 -13.21 36.50
C GLU A 35 -35.68 -11.86 35.76
N GLU A 36 -35.92 -10.75 36.47
CA GLU A 36 -35.79 -9.40 35.89
C GLU A 36 -34.36 -9.11 35.42
N ILE A 37 -33.34 -9.50 36.21
CA ILE A 37 -31.93 -9.36 35.84
C ILE A 37 -31.63 -10.18 34.58
N GLN A 38 -32.05 -11.44 34.53
CA GLN A 38 -31.83 -12.31 33.36
C GLN A 38 -32.53 -11.76 32.11
N ASN A 39 -33.75 -11.27 32.25
CA ASN A 39 -34.50 -10.68 31.13
C ASN A 39 -33.83 -9.40 30.62
N ALA A 40 -33.36 -8.54 31.52
CA ALA A 40 -32.61 -7.34 31.17
C ALA A 40 -31.28 -7.68 30.48
N GLU A 41 -30.58 -8.71 30.94
CA GLU A 41 -29.35 -9.17 30.31
C GLU A 41 -29.58 -9.72 28.91
N ARG A 42 -30.63 -10.53 28.71
CA ARG A 42 -31.03 -11.01 27.38
C ARG A 42 -31.33 -9.85 26.43
N LYS A 43 -32.11 -8.86 26.87
CA LYS A 43 -32.42 -7.66 26.05
C LYS A 43 -31.17 -6.88 25.66
N ARG A 44 -30.21 -6.71 26.58
CA ARG A 44 -28.92 -6.06 26.27
C ARG A 44 -28.14 -6.84 25.21
N GLN A 45 -28.12 -8.17 25.28
CA GLN A 45 -27.45 -9.01 24.29
C GLN A 45 -28.12 -8.91 22.91
N GLU A 46 -29.46 -8.90 22.86
CA GLU A 46 -30.22 -8.70 21.63
C GLU A 46 -29.93 -7.33 20.99
N GLU A 47 -29.91 -6.26 21.77
CA GLU A 47 -29.58 -4.91 21.26
C GLU A 47 -28.15 -4.83 20.71
N ILE A 48 -27.18 -5.48 21.38
CA ILE A 48 -25.79 -5.56 20.90
C ILE A 48 -25.72 -6.35 19.59
N ALA A 49 -26.46 -7.46 19.50
CA ALA A 49 -26.50 -8.27 18.29
C ALA A 49 -27.12 -7.49 17.11
N GLU A 50 -28.20 -6.75 17.36
CA GLU A 50 -28.85 -5.91 16.35
C GLU A 50 -27.93 -4.78 15.87
N ARG A 51 -27.24 -4.09 16.80
CA ARG A 51 -26.25 -3.06 16.45
C ARG A 51 -25.13 -3.62 15.58
N LYS A 52 -24.56 -4.77 15.96
CA LYS A 52 -23.52 -5.45 15.16
C LYS A 52 -24.01 -5.81 13.76
N HIS A 53 -25.24 -6.30 13.66
CA HIS A 53 -25.84 -6.64 12.37
C HIS A 53 -26.03 -5.39 11.49
N GLN A 54 -26.49 -4.28 12.07
CA GLN A 54 -26.60 -3.01 11.35
C GLN A 54 -25.24 -2.46 10.90
N GLU A 55 -24.21 -2.53 11.75
CA GLU A 55 -22.84 -2.13 11.41
C GLU A 55 -22.26 -2.98 10.26
N GLU A 56 -22.51 -4.29 10.26
CA GLU A 56 -22.10 -5.20 9.20
C GLU A 56 -22.75 -4.84 7.86
N ILE A 57 -24.06 -4.55 7.86
CA ILE A 57 -24.78 -4.07 6.67
C ILE A 57 -24.16 -2.76 6.16
N GLN A 58 -23.90 -1.79 7.03
CA GLN A 58 -23.29 -0.52 6.63
C GLN A 58 -21.89 -0.69 6.05
N MET A 59 -21.07 -1.56 6.65
CA MET A 59 -19.74 -1.88 6.16
C MET A 59 -19.78 -2.54 4.78
N GLU A 60 -20.72 -3.48 4.56
CA GLU A 60 -20.89 -4.13 3.26
C GLU A 60 -21.40 -3.17 2.18
N GLU A 61 -22.35 -2.29 2.50
CA GLU A 61 -22.79 -1.24 1.56
C GLU A 61 -21.66 -0.30 1.17
N ARG A 62 -20.83 0.09 2.14
CA ARG A 62 -19.64 0.91 1.88
C ARG A 62 -18.67 0.17 0.96
N ARG A 63 -18.38 -1.11 1.24
CA ARG A 63 -17.52 -1.95 0.40
C ARG A 63 -18.04 -2.05 -1.03
N ARG A 64 -19.35 -2.27 -1.21
CA ARG A 64 -19.99 -2.30 -2.54
C ARG A 64 -19.87 -0.98 -3.29
N ARG A 65 -20.00 0.18 -2.61
CA ARG A 65 -19.77 1.50 -3.23
C ARG A 65 -18.33 1.68 -3.65
N GLU A 66 -17.37 1.31 -2.80
CA GLU A 66 -15.94 1.41 -3.10
C GLU A 66 -15.56 0.52 -4.30
N GLU A 67 -16.08 -0.71 -4.36
CA GLU A 67 -15.90 -1.62 -5.51
C GLU A 67 -16.55 -1.08 -6.81
N TYR A 68 -17.70 -0.41 -6.70
CA TYR A 68 -18.34 0.23 -7.85
C TYR A 68 -17.51 1.39 -8.37
N GLU A 69 -17.03 2.27 -7.49
CA GLU A 69 -16.15 3.39 -7.86
C GLU A 69 -14.80 2.93 -8.40
N GLU A 70 -14.26 1.81 -7.92
CA GLU A 70 -13.06 1.20 -8.49
C GLU A 70 -13.31 0.64 -9.89
N ARG A 71 -14.41 -0.07 -10.11
CA ARG A 71 -14.81 -0.55 -11.44
C ARG A 71 -15.02 0.61 -12.41
N LYS A 72 -15.76 1.63 -11.99
CA LYS A 72 -15.96 2.85 -12.79
C LYS A 72 -14.63 3.50 -13.19
N ARG A 73 -13.68 3.63 -12.26
CA ARG A 73 -12.32 4.14 -12.58
C ARG A 73 -11.55 3.23 -13.53
N LYS A 74 -11.71 1.91 -13.43
CA LYS A 74 -11.11 0.95 -14.37
C LYS A 74 -11.72 1.08 -15.76
N ASP A 75 -13.04 1.15 -15.85
CA ASP A 75 -13.77 1.29 -17.12
C ASP A 75 -13.44 2.64 -17.81
N GLU A 76 -13.36 3.74 -17.05
CA GLU A 76 -12.91 5.04 -17.55
C GLU A 76 -11.48 4.98 -18.10
N MET A 77 -10.55 4.34 -17.37
CA MET A 77 -9.18 4.14 -17.83
C MET A 77 -9.08 3.21 -19.04
N GLU A 78 -9.91 2.17 -19.10
CA GLU A 78 -9.98 1.22 -20.21
C GLU A 78 -10.43 1.90 -21.51
N PHE A 79 -11.30 2.91 -21.43
CA PHE A 79 -11.71 3.70 -22.58
C PHE A 79 -10.66 4.76 -23.00
N GLU A 80 -9.97 5.38 -22.04
CA GLU A 80 -8.97 6.41 -22.33
C GLU A 80 -7.65 5.84 -22.88
N LEU A 81 -7.26 4.60 -22.52
CA LEU A 81 -6.03 3.95 -23.01
C LEU A 81 -5.99 3.78 -24.55
N PRO A 82 -7.04 3.28 -25.23
CA PRO A 82 -7.13 3.25 -26.69
C PRO A 82 -7.08 4.64 -27.32
N LYS A 83 -7.69 5.66 -26.68
CA LYS A 83 -7.70 7.03 -27.17
C LYS A 83 -6.30 7.65 -27.14
N ILE A 84 -5.55 7.47 -26.05
CA ILE A 84 -4.14 7.87 -25.95
C ILE A 84 -3.31 7.12 -27.02
N ARG A 85 -3.59 5.83 -27.27
CA ARG A 85 -2.89 5.05 -28.30
C ARG A 85 -3.18 5.55 -29.71
N LEU A 86 -4.40 5.99 -30.00
CA LEU A 86 -4.80 6.60 -31.26
C LEU A 86 -4.16 7.99 -31.44
N GLU A 87 -4.22 8.84 -30.41
CA GLU A 87 -3.58 10.17 -30.41
C GLU A 87 -2.05 10.06 -30.55
N GLN A 88 -1.41 9.06 -29.93
CA GLN A 88 0.01 8.77 -30.17
C GLN A 88 0.27 8.27 -31.59
N LYS A 89 -0.62 7.45 -32.17
CA LYS A 89 -0.51 7.02 -33.57
C LYS A 89 -0.62 8.19 -34.54
N GLU A 90 -1.53 9.13 -34.30
CA GLU A 90 -1.69 10.34 -35.12
C GLU A 90 -0.48 11.28 -34.96
N LEU A 91 0.05 11.44 -33.74
CA LEU A 91 1.27 12.21 -33.48
C LEU A 91 2.52 11.57 -34.11
N PHE A 92 2.61 10.24 -34.11
CA PHE A 92 3.68 9.50 -34.79
C PHE A 92 3.55 9.58 -36.31
N ALA A 93 2.33 9.53 -36.85
CA ALA A 93 2.08 9.75 -38.27
C ALA A 93 2.41 11.18 -38.71
N ALA A 94 2.19 12.18 -37.84
CA ALA A 94 2.53 13.57 -38.10
C ALA A 94 4.03 13.91 -37.97
N LYS A 95 4.87 13.03 -37.41
CA LYS A 95 6.28 13.30 -37.08
C LYS A 95 7.33 12.67 -38.00
N SER A 96 7.00 12.29 -39.22
CA SER A 96 8.02 11.77 -40.16
C SER A 96 8.27 12.64 -41.39
N VAL A 97 8.12 13.96 -41.28
CA VAL A 97 8.87 14.84 -42.19
C VAL A 97 10.32 14.85 -41.71
N LEU A 98 11.06 13.82 -42.09
CA LEU A 98 12.50 13.73 -41.84
C LEU A 98 13.19 14.86 -42.59
N THR A 99 13.61 15.91 -41.90
CA THR A 99 14.44 16.98 -42.46
C THR A 99 15.92 16.62 -42.26
N CYS A 100 16.69 16.60 -43.35
CA CYS A 100 18.13 16.50 -43.24
C CYS A 100 18.70 17.85 -42.78
N ARG A 101 19.43 17.90 -41.66
CA ARG A 101 20.05 19.15 -41.17
C ARG A 101 21.13 19.72 -42.08
N GLU A 102 21.76 18.88 -42.91
CA GLU A 102 22.86 19.29 -43.79
C GLU A 102 22.36 19.97 -45.07
N CYS A 103 21.20 19.56 -45.61
CA CYS A 103 20.68 20.09 -46.87
C CYS A 103 19.25 20.65 -46.78
N ASN A 104 18.64 20.64 -45.59
CA ASN A 104 17.29 21.15 -45.31
C ASN A 104 16.14 20.50 -46.12
N GLU A 105 16.42 19.44 -46.86
CA GLU A 105 15.46 18.68 -47.64
C GLU A 105 14.65 17.71 -46.77
N THR A 106 13.41 17.44 -47.19
CA THR A 106 12.46 16.59 -46.47
C THR A 106 12.33 15.21 -47.11
N GLY A 107 12.13 14.17 -46.31
CA GLY A 107 11.76 12.82 -46.81
C GLY A 107 12.85 11.75 -46.74
N TYR A 108 14.04 12.05 -46.19
CA TYR A 108 15.10 11.05 -45.99
C TYR A 108 15.91 11.29 -44.71
N LYS A 109 16.52 10.23 -44.19
CA LYS A 109 17.42 10.30 -43.03
C LYS A 109 18.75 10.93 -43.46
N ALA A 110 19.39 11.70 -42.58
CA ALA A 110 20.70 12.32 -42.83
C ALA A 110 21.78 11.33 -43.33
N ILE A 111 21.68 10.06 -42.92
CA ILE A 111 22.54 8.97 -43.42
C ILE A 111 22.53 8.82 -44.95
N ASN A 112 21.41 9.15 -45.61
CA ASN A 112 21.21 9.03 -47.06
C ASN A 112 21.42 10.38 -47.79
N CYS A 113 21.88 11.43 -47.11
CA CYS A 113 22.18 12.71 -47.75
C CYS A 113 23.41 12.58 -48.67
N ALA A 114 23.28 13.00 -49.93
CA ALA A 114 24.34 12.93 -50.93
C ALA A 114 25.45 13.98 -50.74
N ALA A 115 25.29 14.94 -49.82
CA ALA A 115 26.26 16.00 -49.53
C ALA A 115 27.46 15.55 -48.68
N LYS A 116 27.66 14.23 -48.50
CA LYS A 116 28.78 13.67 -47.74
C LYS A 116 30.11 13.90 -48.46
N GLU A 117 30.73 15.06 -48.23
CA GLU A 117 32.18 15.12 -48.25
C GLU A 117 32.71 14.40 -47.00
N SER A 118 33.51 13.38 -47.26
CA SER A 118 34.12 12.51 -46.27
C SER A 118 34.96 13.27 -45.25
N LYS A 119 34.48 13.38 -44.00
CA LYS A 119 35.36 13.39 -42.82
C LYS A 119 34.73 12.56 -41.71
N TYR A 120 35.45 11.51 -41.36
CA TYR A 120 35.21 10.64 -40.21
C TYR A 120 34.81 11.44 -38.96
N SER A 121 33.65 11.12 -38.41
CA SER A 121 33.44 11.02 -36.97
C SER A 121 32.36 9.99 -36.79
N SER A 122 32.70 8.89 -36.12
CA SER A 122 31.79 7.82 -35.74
C SER A 122 30.65 8.42 -34.92
N ASP A 123 29.54 8.73 -35.58
CA ASP A 123 28.30 9.10 -34.93
C ASP A 123 27.73 7.80 -34.35
N GLU A 124 28.21 7.49 -33.13
CA GLU A 124 27.68 6.43 -32.29
C GLU A 124 26.19 6.70 -32.18
N SER A 125 25.41 5.91 -32.92
CA SER A 125 23.95 5.96 -32.88
C SER A 125 23.53 6.01 -31.41
N LEU A 126 22.94 7.13 -30.98
CA LEU A 126 22.40 7.30 -29.63
C LEU A 126 21.28 6.27 -29.45
N SER A 127 21.69 5.06 -29.09
CA SER A 127 20.83 3.92 -28.88
C SER A 127 20.28 4.04 -27.46
N VAL A 128 18.96 4.10 -27.35
CA VAL A 128 18.29 3.98 -26.05
C VAL A 128 18.48 2.53 -25.59
N ARG A 129 19.39 2.30 -24.66
CA ARG A 129 19.65 0.97 -24.09
C ARG A 129 18.85 0.78 -22.81
N ARG A 130 18.22 -0.39 -22.66
CA ARG A 130 17.65 -0.80 -21.37
C ARG A 130 18.81 -1.12 -20.42
N VAL A 131 18.86 -0.43 -19.29
CA VAL A 131 19.87 -0.70 -18.26
C VAL A 131 19.40 -1.89 -17.42
N GLY A 132 20.17 -2.99 -17.45
CA GLY A 132 19.90 -4.21 -16.67
C GLY A 132 19.99 -5.53 -17.44
N GLU A 133 20.05 -5.48 -18.77
CA GLU A 133 20.33 -6.67 -19.62
C GLU A 133 21.83 -6.73 -19.96
N ASN A 134 22.38 -7.95 -20.00
CA ASN A 134 23.82 -8.25 -20.10
C ASN A 134 24.47 -7.73 -21.41
N SER A 135 24.67 -6.41 -21.55
CA SER A 135 25.50 -5.84 -22.61
C SER A 135 26.98 -5.89 -22.23
N GLU A 136 27.83 -6.28 -23.17
CA GLU A 136 29.29 -6.40 -23.02
C GLU A 136 30.00 -5.06 -22.71
N GLU A 137 29.31 -3.92 -22.86
CA GLU A 137 29.80 -2.60 -22.46
C GLU A 137 29.36 -2.26 -21.03
N SER A 138 30.33 -1.99 -20.17
CA SER A 138 30.10 -1.58 -18.78
C SER A 138 29.38 -0.23 -18.72
N ASN A 139 28.11 -0.23 -18.31
CA ASN A 139 27.41 1.02 -18.01
C ASN A 139 28.08 1.69 -16.80
N SER A 140 28.68 2.87 -17.01
CA SER A 140 29.41 3.62 -15.97
C SER A 140 28.57 3.99 -14.75
N TYR A 141 27.24 4.03 -14.90
CA TYR A 141 26.28 4.34 -13.84
C TYR A 141 25.74 3.10 -13.12
N LEU A 142 25.97 1.90 -13.66
CA LEU A 142 25.60 0.63 -13.02
C LEU A 142 26.76 0.16 -12.14
N LYS A 143 26.56 0.13 -10.83
CA LYS A 143 27.58 -0.19 -9.84
C LYS A 143 27.11 -1.29 -8.91
N LYS A 144 27.98 -1.68 -7.98
CA LYS A 144 27.63 -2.51 -6.83
C LYS A 144 27.58 -1.64 -5.58
N ALA A 145 26.55 -1.84 -4.77
CA ALA A 145 26.42 -1.17 -3.48
C ALA A 145 26.36 -2.22 -2.36
N LYS A 146 26.90 -1.90 -1.19
CA LYS A 146 26.61 -2.64 0.05
C LYS A 146 25.59 -1.88 0.87
N LEU A 147 24.62 -2.60 1.40
CA LEU A 147 23.61 -2.07 2.32
C LEU A 147 23.92 -2.58 3.73
N ASN A 148 24.09 -1.70 4.72
CA ASN A 148 24.41 -2.06 6.11
C ASN A 148 25.58 -3.07 6.24
N ASN A 149 26.62 -2.95 5.40
CA ASN A 149 27.74 -3.89 5.31
C ASN A 149 27.36 -5.36 4.99
N CYS A 150 26.19 -5.60 4.38
CA CYS A 150 25.76 -6.92 3.89
C CYS A 150 26.26 -7.21 2.46
N ASP A 151 25.67 -8.21 1.79
CA ASP A 151 25.98 -8.58 0.40
C ASP A 151 25.82 -7.41 -0.56
N ASN A 152 26.58 -7.48 -1.66
CA ASN A 152 26.48 -6.52 -2.75
C ASN A 152 25.13 -6.63 -3.48
N VAL A 153 24.53 -5.48 -3.80
CA VAL A 153 23.36 -5.33 -4.67
C VAL A 153 23.70 -4.54 -5.91
N GLN A 154 22.96 -4.76 -6.99
CA GLN A 154 23.13 -3.97 -8.21
C GLN A 154 22.44 -2.61 -8.08
N VAL A 155 23.19 -1.54 -8.28
CA VAL A 155 22.70 -0.17 -8.15
C VAL A 155 22.86 0.61 -9.45
N ILE A 156 21.88 1.44 -9.77
CA ILE A 156 22.05 2.50 -10.78
C ILE A 156 22.15 3.87 -10.10
N ILE A 157 23.11 4.68 -10.53
CA ILE A 157 23.18 6.09 -10.16
C ILE A 157 22.28 6.85 -11.14
N ASP A 158 21.10 7.24 -10.67
CA ASP A 158 20.13 7.98 -11.47
C ASP A 158 20.04 9.43 -11.00
N THR A 159 20.56 10.32 -11.83
CA THR A 159 20.56 11.76 -11.55
C THR A 159 19.21 12.43 -11.84
N GLY A 160 18.34 11.76 -12.59
CA GLY A 160 16.98 12.22 -12.89
C GLY A 160 15.96 11.77 -11.84
N SER A 161 16.33 10.85 -10.94
CA SER A 161 15.45 10.42 -9.87
C SER A 161 15.41 11.44 -8.73
N SER A 162 14.21 11.78 -8.27
CA SER A 162 14.00 12.62 -7.08
C SER A 162 14.19 11.86 -5.77
N CYS A 163 14.25 10.52 -5.81
CA CYS A 163 14.35 9.69 -4.62
C CYS A 163 15.18 8.42 -4.84
N CYS A 164 15.58 7.78 -3.75
CA CYS A 164 16.27 6.49 -3.83
C CYS A 164 15.23 5.36 -3.66
N LEU A 165 15.30 4.35 -4.52
CA LEU A 165 14.30 3.27 -4.59
C LEU A 165 14.94 1.90 -4.42
N LEU A 166 14.40 1.12 -3.49
CA LEU A 166 14.87 -0.23 -3.16
C LEU A 166 13.76 -1.25 -3.45
N LYS A 167 14.12 -2.36 -4.09
CA LYS A 167 13.22 -3.50 -4.25
C LYS A 167 12.80 -4.12 -2.91
N ILE A 168 11.53 -4.49 -2.79
CA ILE A 168 10.99 -5.13 -1.57
C ILE A 168 11.67 -6.46 -1.27
N SER A 169 11.98 -7.29 -2.28
CA SER A 169 12.72 -8.54 -2.12
C SER A 169 14.09 -8.32 -1.48
N VAL A 170 14.78 -7.26 -1.86
CA VAL A 170 16.10 -6.89 -1.34
C VAL A 170 15.99 -6.41 0.10
N ALA A 171 14.99 -5.59 0.41
CA ALA A 171 14.72 -5.15 1.78
C ALA A 171 14.40 -6.33 2.71
N GLN A 172 13.62 -7.30 2.23
CA GLN A 172 13.30 -8.53 2.95
C GLN A 172 14.52 -9.43 3.12
N LYS A 173 15.32 -9.61 2.07
CA LYS A 173 16.58 -10.40 2.10
C LYS A 173 17.49 -9.91 3.22
N PHE A 174 17.66 -8.60 3.36
CA PHE A 174 18.51 -8.00 4.39
C PHE A 174 17.78 -7.70 5.71
N LYS A 175 16.53 -8.14 5.85
CA LYS A 175 15.70 -7.95 7.07
C LYS A 175 15.68 -6.49 7.54
N LEU A 176 15.58 -5.56 6.59
CA LEU A 176 15.59 -4.13 6.91
C LEU A 176 14.30 -3.75 7.66
N LYS A 177 14.43 -2.84 8.62
CA LYS A 177 13.27 -2.28 9.32
C LYS A 177 12.52 -1.34 8.37
N LEU A 178 11.33 -1.73 7.97
CA LEU A 178 10.45 -0.94 7.11
C LEU A 178 9.47 -0.12 7.95
N GLU A 179 9.43 1.18 7.70
CA GLU A 179 8.40 2.07 8.21
C GLU A 179 7.27 2.17 7.17
N PRO A 180 6.00 1.96 7.56
CA PRO A 180 4.87 2.16 6.65
C PRO A 180 4.85 3.59 6.12
N ALA A 181 4.97 3.73 4.80
CA ALA A 181 5.00 5.03 4.13
C ALA A 181 4.55 4.87 2.68
N VAL A 182 3.42 5.49 2.35
CA VAL A 182 2.77 5.40 1.04
C VAL A 182 3.02 6.70 0.28
N ASN A 183 4.03 6.70 -0.58
CA ASN A 183 4.40 7.86 -1.40
C ASN A 183 4.10 7.60 -2.87
N LYS A 184 3.42 8.56 -3.50
CA LYS A 184 3.14 8.55 -4.93
C LYS A 184 4.37 9.00 -5.70
N LEU A 185 4.89 8.13 -6.55
CA LEU A 185 6.07 8.37 -7.37
C LEU A 185 5.62 8.53 -8.83
N TYR A 186 6.14 9.57 -9.47
CA TYR A 186 5.78 9.95 -10.82
C TYR A 186 6.97 9.68 -11.73
N GLY A 187 6.73 8.88 -12.76
CA GLY A 187 7.72 8.56 -13.77
C GLY A 187 7.65 9.49 -14.98
N PHE A 188 8.41 9.17 -16.01
CA PHE A 188 8.32 9.83 -17.29
C PHE A 188 6.96 9.52 -17.97
N GLY A 189 6.24 10.55 -18.40
CA GLY A 189 4.91 10.41 -19.03
C GLY A 189 3.81 11.21 -18.32
N ASN A 190 2.61 10.63 -18.21
CA ASN A 190 1.45 11.29 -17.63
C ASN A 190 1.63 11.57 -16.13
N GLN A 191 1.93 12.81 -15.77
CA GLN A 191 2.14 13.24 -14.38
C GLN A 191 0.85 13.35 -13.54
N LYS A 192 -0.34 13.15 -14.12
CA LYS A 192 -1.60 13.16 -13.37
C LYS A 192 -1.83 11.86 -12.60
N MET A 193 -1.26 10.75 -13.05
CA MET A 193 -1.32 9.46 -12.35
C MET A 193 0.06 9.04 -11.86
N PRO A 194 0.19 8.55 -10.62
CA PRO A 194 1.46 8.02 -10.14
C PRO A 194 1.83 6.77 -10.95
N ALA A 195 3.09 6.69 -11.37
CA ALA A 195 3.63 5.49 -12.00
C ALA A 195 3.79 4.36 -10.97
N LEU A 196 4.03 4.72 -9.71
CA LEU A 196 4.30 3.80 -8.63
C LEU A 196 3.85 4.38 -7.29
N THR A 197 3.47 3.52 -6.35
CA THR A 197 3.30 3.89 -4.94
C THR A 197 4.27 3.09 -4.08
N SER A 198 5.01 3.75 -3.18
CA SER A 198 5.92 3.06 -2.27
C SER A 198 5.16 2.21 -1.24
N ILE A 199 5.72 1.06 -0.90
CA ILE A 199 5.23 0.17 0.17
C ILE A 199 5.62 0.73 1.54
N GLY A 200 6.82 1.30 1.63
CA GLY A 200 7.32 1.89 2.86
C GLY A 200 8.61 2.65 2.66
N ARG A 201 9.24 3.02 3.77
CA ARG A 201 10.51 3.73 3.81
C ARG A 201 11.45 3.04 4.79
N THR A 202 12.74 3.05 4.49
CA THR A 202 13.76 2.52 5.39
C THR A 202 14.98 3.43 5.39
N LYS A 203 15.77 3.39 6.47
CA LYS A 203 17.04 4.10 6.58
C LYS A 203 18.16 3.07 6.59
N VAL A 204 19.14 3.25 5.71
CA VAL A 204 20.18 2.26 5.44
C VAL A 204 21.50 2.97 5.19
N ASP A 205 22.59 2.40 5.67
CA ASP A 205 23.93 2.83 5.31
C ASP A 205 24.31 2.20 3.97
N ILE A 206 24.72 3.04 3.03
CA ILE A 206 25.01 2.61 1.65
C ILE A 206 26.48 2.88 1.35
N GLU A 207 27.18 1.86 0.87
CA GLU A 207 28.55 1.98 0.40
C GLU A 207 28.62 1.68 -1.10
N VAL A 208 29.11 2.63 -1.90
CA VAL A 208 29.36 2.47 -3.34
C VAL A 208 30.80 2.90 -3.62
N ASP A 209 31.60 2.07 -4.29
CA ASP A 209 33.00 2.37 -4.62
C ASP A 209 33.83 2.87 -3.41
N ASN A 210 33.64 2.25 -2.24
CA ASN A 210 34.26 2.62 -0.96
C ASN A 210 33.84 3.98 -0.39
N VAL A 211 32.86 4.66 -0.99
CA VAL A 211 32.24 5.87 -0.44
C VAL A 211 31.02 5.46 0.37
N LYS A 212 31.01 5.82 1.66
CA LYS A 212 29.91 5.51 2.59
C LYS A 212 28.99 6.70 2.76
N ALA A 213 27.70 6.45 2.69
CA ALA A 213 26.63 7.38 3.03
C ALA A 213 25.78 6.77 4.15
N GLU A 214 25.79 7.42 5.31
CA GLU A 214 25.10 6.92 6.51
C GLU A 214 23.63 7.36 6.53
N SER A 215 22.76 6.49 7.04
CA SER A 215 21.34 6.76 7.28
C SER A 215 20.59 7.32 6.06
N MET A 216 20.90 6.83 4.86
CA MET A 216 20.18 7.22 3.65
C MET A 216 18.75 6.69 3.69
N SER A 217 17.80 7.57 3.37
CA SER A 217 16.40 7.21 3.26
C SER A 217 16.10 6.59 1.90
N LEU A 218 15.62 5.35 1.89
CA LEU A 218 15.17 4.61 0.72
C LEU A 218 13.66 4.41 0.76
N TYR A 219 12.96 4.63 -0.36
CA TYR A 219 11.60 4.16 -0.53
C TYR A 219 11.61 2.73 -1.05
N VAL A 220 10.72 1.90 -0.52
CA VAL A 220 10.61 0.51 -0.91
C VAL A 220 9.51 0.34 -1.95
N ALA A 221 9.87 -0.27 -3.08
CA ALA A 221 9.01 -0.49 -4.23
C ALA A 221 8.76 -1.99 -4.47
N PRO A 222 7.63 -2.38 -5.08
CA PRO A 222 7.44 -3.73 -5.60
C PRO A 222 8.55 -4.10 -6.60
N ASP A 223 8.92 -5.38 -6.67
CA ASP A 223 10.05 -5.83 -7.49
C ASP A 223 9.88 -5.56 -8.99
N GLY A 224 8.64 -5.54 -9.48
CA GLY A 224 8.32 -5.23 -10.88
C GLY A 224 8.44 -3.76 -11.25
N ALA A 225 8.74 -2.87 -10.30
CA ALA A 225 8.82 -1.44 -10.55
C ALA A 225 10.11 -0.99 -11.27
N GLN A 226 11.18 -1.76 -11.16
CA GLN A 226 12.50 -1.43 -11.72
C GLN A 226 13.32 -2.68 -12.01
N SER A 227 14.23 -2.61 -12.99
CA SER A 227 15.10 -3.73 -13.37
C SER A 227 16.21 -4.02 -12.34
N VAL A 228 16.80 -2.97 -11.75
CA VAL A 228 17.92 -3.05 -10.80
C VAL A 228 17.46 -3.14 -9.34
N ASP A 229 18.33 -3.61 -8.44
CA ASP A 229 17.98 -3.77 -7.03
C ASP A 229 17.77 -2.42 -6.31
N LEU A 230 18.58 -1.43 -6.68
CA LEU A 230 18.61 -0.12 -6.04
C LEU A 230 18.79 1.01 -7.08
N ILE A 231 18.02 2.07 -6.93
CA ILE A 231 18.24 3.36 -7.61
C ILE A 231 18.72 4.36 -6.57
N ILE A 232 19.89 4.97 -6.79
CA ILE A 232 20.43 6.04 -5.95
C ILE A 232 20.37 7.35 -6.71
N ARG A 233 19.79 8.37 -6.07
CA ARG A 233 19.91 9.76 -6.49
C ARG A 233 21.32 10.28 -6.17
N ARG A 234 21.91 11.09 -7.06
CA ARG A 234 23.06 11.94 -6.70
C ARG A 234 22.68 12.87 -5.55
N THR A 235 23.25 12.65 -4.37
CA THR A 235 23.07 13.54 -3.21
C THR A 235 23.90 14.80 -3.35
#